data_AF-A0A7C2YYV0-F1
#
_entry.id   AF-A0A7C2YYV0-F1
#
_cell.length_a   1.000
_cell.length_b   1.000
_cell.length_c   1.000
_cell.angle_alpha   90.00
_cell.angle_beta   90.00
_cell.angle_gamma   90.00
#
_symmetry.space_group_name_H-M   'P 1'
#
loop_
_entity.id
_entity.type
_entity.pdbx_description
1 polymer ?
#
loop_
_entity_poly.entity_id
_entity_poly.type
_entity_poly.pdbx_seq_one_letter_code
_entity_poly.pdbx_strand_id
1 'polypeptide(L)'
;MVEKPLVYVGTSGWTYSWNEGGDFKWYVENSGLNAVELNASFYRFPFSSQIAGWAKKGGEMRWAIKVHRTITHLRRLSENSYETWFKFRNLFSPMEKIIDFYLFQLPPSFSCREEMLRRIERFEGKTELGERMAVEFRDPSCYNNSILKWAEEVGITLVSVDSPEATWIVRSTSSIYLRLHGRSEWYFHNYTYEELHDLARKVFELMPERIYVFFNNDHWMLENAKTAMNLFSEYRTSSFNNK
;
A
#
# COMPACT_ATOMS: atom_id res chain seq x y z
N MET A 1 22.32 13.15 -12.75
CA MET A 1 22.36 12.15 -11.65
C MET A 1 20.94 11.71 -11.44
N VAL A 2 20.62 10.42 -11.56
CA VAL A 2 19.29 9.91 -11.20
C VAL A 2 19.18 10.04 -9.69
N GLU A 3 18.17 10.77 -9.21
CA GLU A 3 17.94 10.94 -7.78
C GLU A 3 17.55 9.58 -7.17
N LYS A 4 18.16 9.25 -6.03
CA LYS A 4 17.93 7.97 -5.37
C LYS A 4 16.52 7.96 -4.76
N PRO A 5 15.71 6.91 -4.94
CA PRO A 5 14.33 6.90 -4.45
C PRO A 5 14.24 7.07 -2.94
N LEU A 6 13.17 7.72 -2.48
CA LEU A 6 12.77 7.67 -1.09
C LEU A 6 12.14 6.29 -0.81
N VAL A 7 12.47 5.69 0.33
CA VAL A 7 12.01 4.34 0.69
C VAL A 7 11.21 4.39 1.98
N TYR A 8 10.04 3.80 1.95
CA TYR A 8 9.07 3.73 3.02
C TYR A 8 8.68 2.27 3.23
N VAL A 9 9.00 1.71 4.39
CA VAL A 9 8.68 0.31 4.71
C VAL A 9 7.84 0.29 5.96
N GLY A 10 6.78 -0.51 5.91
CA GLY A 10 5.78 -0.62 6.96
C GLY A 10 5.13 -1.99 7.02
N THR A 11 4.20 -2.11 7.94
CA THR A 11 3.35 -3.30 8.09
C THR A 11 1.89 -2.94 7.89
N SER A 12 1.12 -3.93 7.48
CA SER A 12 -0.32 -3.85 7.28
C SER A 12 -1.07 -4.01 8.61
N GLY A 13 -0.94 -2.99 9.45
CA GLY A 13 -1.41 -2.97 10.83
C GLY A 13 -0.27 -3.22 11.82
N TRP A 14 -0.59 -3.11 13.12
CA TRP A 14 0.40 -3.18 14.19
C TRP A 14 -0.07 -3.98 15.41
N THR A 15 -1.30 -4.48 15.44
CA THR A 15 -1.84 -5.23 16.57
C THR A 15 -1.69 -6.73 16.32
N TYR A 16 -0.47 -7.23 16.49
CA TYR A 16 -0.07 -8.63 16.28
C TYR A 16 0.81 -9.11 17.43
N SER A 17 1.07 -10.42 17.50
CA SER A 17 1.83 -11.04 18.61
C SER A 17 3.26 -10.51 18.77
N TRP A 18 3.86 -9.96 17.72
CA TRP A 18 5.19 -9.36 17.74
C TRP A 18 5.21 -7.94 18.34
N ASN A 19 4.04 -7.29 18.50
CA ASN A 19 3.92 -5.99 19.15
C ASN A 19 3.58 -6.19 20.63
N GLU A 20 4.59 -6.18 21.48
CA GLU A 20 4.45 -6.44 22.92
C GLU A 20 3.58 -5.38 23.64
N GLY A 21 3.54 -4.15 23.13
CA GLY A 21 2.68 -3.09 23.66
C GLY A 21 1.24 -3.15 23.15
N GLY A 22 0.97 -3.92 22.10
CA GLY A 22 -0.35 -4.06 21.47
C GLY A 22 -0.91 -2.78 20.85
N ASP A 23 -0.14 -1.69 20.79
CA ASP A 23 -0.60 -0.37 20.40
C ASP A 23 0.31 0.32 19.37
N PHE A 24 -0.17 1.45 18.86
CA PHE A 24 0.57 2.21 17.85
C PHE A 24 1.79 2.95 18.44
N LYS A 25 1.80 3.24 19.74
CA LYS A 25 2.94 3.91 20.38
C LYS A 25 4.15 2.99 20.35
N TRP A 26 3.96 1.73 20.76
CA TRP A 26 5.00 0.72 20.68
C TRP A 26 5.52 0.55 19.25
N TYR A 27 4.63 0.55 18.25
CA TYR A 27 5.02 0.46 16.84
C TYR A 27 5.99 1.58 16.43
N VAL A 28 5.66 2.83 16.74
CA VAL A 28 6.51 3.98 16.43
C VAL A 28 7.86 3.90 17.14
N GLU A 29 7.86 3.49 18.42
CA GLU A 29 9.07 3.49 19.26
C GLU A 29 9.99 2.29 19.00
N ASN A 30 9.46 1.15 18.56
CA ASN A 30 10.21 -0.13 18.58
C ASN A 30 10.31 -0.83 17.22
N SER A 31 9.49 -0.46 16.22
CA SER A 31 9.52 -1.18 14.94
C SER A 31 10.76 -0.89 14.10
N GLY A 32 11.32 0.32 14.21
CA GLY A 32 12.35 0.83 13.29
C GLY A 32 11.83 1.13 11.88
N LEU A 33 10.52 1.14 11.68
CA LEU A 33 9.85 1.37 10.40
C LEU A 33 9.42 2.83 10.26
N ASN A 34 9.23 3.29 9.02
CA ASN A 34 8.90 4.69 8.70
C ASN A 34 7.59 4.85 7.92
N ALA A 35 6.86 3.74 7.69
CA ALA A 35 5.51 3.77 7.14
C ALA A 35 4.57 2.78 7.84
N VAL A 36 3.26 2.97 7.67
CA VAL A 36 2.24 2.05 8.16
C VAL A 36 1.02 2.02 7.26
N GLU A 37 0.45 0.83 7.02
CA GLU A 37 -0.82 0.66 6.34
C GLU A 37 -1.92 0.40 7.39
N LEU A 38 -2.87 1.33 7.53
CA LEU A 38 -4.01 1.17 8.44
C LEU A 38 -5.03 0.20 7.82
N ASN A 39 -5.09 -1.01 8.37
CA ASN A 39 -6.07 -2.02 7.95
C ASN A 39 -7.41 -1.95 8.71
N ALA A 40 -7.41 -1.50 9.97
CA ALA A 40 -8.63 -1.52 10.80
C ALA A 40 -9.77 -0.66 10.22
N SER A 41 -9.45 0.38 9.45
CA SER A 41 -10.39 1.26 8.75
C SER A 41 -11.20 0.56 7.67
N PHE A 42 -10.75 -0.60 7.17
CA PHE A 42 -11.49 -1.44 6.23
C PHE A 42 -12.80 -1.96 6.84
N TYR A 43 -12.77 -2.30 8.12
CA TYR A 43 -13.90 -2.93 8.82
C TYR A 43 -14.80 -1.91 9.50
N ARG A 44 -14.23 -0.87 10.12
CA ARG A 44 -14.95 0.16 10.88
C ARG A 44 -14.36 1.54 10.67
N PHE A 45 -15.19 2.57 10.76
CA PHE A 45 -14.69 3.95 10.78
C PHE A 45 -13.95 4.18 12.10
N PRO A 46 -12.69 4.65 12.08
CA PRO A 46 -11.98 4.99 13.31
C PRO A 46 -12.66 6.16 14.02
N PHE A 47 -12.57 6.19 15.35
CA PHE A 47 -13.01 7.36 16.11
C PHE A 47 -12.06 8.53 15.88
N SER A 48 -12.58 9.76 15.89
CA SER A 48 -11.76 10.98 15.74
C SER A 48 -10.65 11.07 16.80
N SER A 49 -10.89 10.55 18.01
CA SER A 49 -9.88 10.47 19.07
C SER A 49 -8.74 9.51 18.74
N GLN A 50 -9.01 8.40 18.05
CA GLN A 50 -7.96 7.48 17.58
C GLN A 50 -7.10 8.15 16.52
N ILE A 51 -7.71 8.82 15.55
CA ILE A 51 -7.02 9.55 14.48
C ILE A 51 -6.14 10.66 15.06
N ALA A 52 -6.67 11.47 15.99
CA ALA A 52 -5.88 12.49 16.68
C ALA A 52 -4.71 11.87 17.46
N GLY A 53 -4.93 10.72 18.11
CA GLY A 53 -3.89 9.96 18.77
C GLY A 53 -2.79 9.46 17.82
N TRP A 54 -3.17 8.95 16.65
CA TRP A 54 -2.23 8.50 15.61
C TRP A 54 -1.46 9.66 15.00
N ALA A 55 -2.12 10.77 14.67
CA ALA A 55 -1.49 11.99 14.16
C ALA A 55 -0.42 12.51 15.12
N LYS A 56 -0.72 12.53 16.41
CA LYS A 56 0.21 12.98 17.45
C LYS A 56 1.38 12.03 17.68
N LYS A 57 1.11 10.71 17.74
CA LYS A 57 2.13 9.70 18.04
C LYS A 57 3.00 9.34 16.85
N GLY A 58 2.47 9.45 15.63
CA GLY A 58 3.12 8.99 14.41
C GLY A 58 4.27 9.86 13.92
N GLY A 59 4.33 11.14 14.32
CA GLY A 59 5.38 12.05 13.86
C GLY A 59 5.45 12.12 12.33
N GLU A 60 6.60 11.77 11.76
CA GLU A 60 6.85 11.77 10.31
C GLU A 60 6.48 10.46 9.61
N MET A 61 5.97 9.46 10.35
CA MET A 61 5.50 8.18 9.79
C MET A 61 4.55 8.43 8.62
N ARG A 62 4.82 7.78 7.48
CA ARG A 62 3.97 7.86 6.29
C ARG A 62 2.83 6.85 6.36
N TRP A 63 1.65 7.24 5.89
CA TRP A 63 0.44 6.43 6.04
C TRP A 63 -0.16 6.02 4.69
N ALA A 64 -0.55 4.76 4.63
CA ALA A 64 -1.55 4.26 3.69
C ALA A 64 -2.82 3.92 4.46
N ILE A 65 -3.97 4.43 4.03
CA ILE A 65 -5.26 4.20 4.69
C ILE A 65 -6.09 3.24 3.86
N LYS A 66 -6.33 2.03 4.36
CA LYS A 66 -7.23 1.09 3.67
C LYS A 66 -8.66 1.58 3.73
N VAL A 67 -9.24 1.78 2.56
CA VAL A 67 -10.57 2.35 2.41
C VAL A 67 -11.63 1.38 2.92
N HIS A 68 -12.66 1.91 3.58
CA HIS A 68 -13.72 1.10 4.17
C HIS A 68 -14.40 0.18 3.14
N ARG A 69 -14.67 -1.07 3.53
CA ARG A 69 -15.23 -2.11 2.65
C ARG A 69 -16.56 -1.75 2.01
N THR A 70 -17.34 -0.85 2.61
CA THR A 70 -18.60 -0.37 2.02
C THR A 70 -18.35 0.31 0.69
N ILE A 71 -17.22 1.00 0.53
CA ILE A 71 -16.85 1.72 -0.70
C ILE A 71 -16.33 0.75 -1.77
N THR A 72 -15.39 -0.13 -1.41
CA THR A 72 -14.70 -1.01 -2.37
C THR A 72 -15.42 -2.32 -2.66
N HIS A 73 -16.00 -2.96 -1.64
CA HIS A 73 -16.60 -4.30 -1.76
C HIS A 73 -18.11 -4.25 -1.94
N LEU A 74 -18.82 -3.46 -1.12
CA LEU A 74 -20.29 -3.45 -1.14
C LEU A 74 -20.83 -2.58 -2.28
N ARG A 75 -20.40 -1.32 -2.34
CA ARG A 75 -20.84 -0.35 -3.35
C ARG A 75 -19.95 -0.31 -4.58
N ARG A 76 -18.78 -0.97 -4.55
CA ARG A 76 -17.90 -1.20 -5.70
C ARG A 76 -17.61 0.08 -6.49
N LEU A 77 -17.25 1.15 -5.78
CA LEU A 77 -16.91 2.47 -6.34
C LEU A 77 -18.03 3.10 -7.18
N SER A 78 -19.27 2.64 -7.06
CA SER A 78 -20.42 3.31 -7.70
C SER A 78 -20.67 4.69 -7.09
N GLU A 79 -21.51 5.49 -7.75
CA GLU A 79 -21.88 6.84 -7.31
C GLU A 79 -22.45 6.88 -5.89
N ASN A 80 -23.12 5.81 -5.45
CA ASN A 80 -23.60 5.65 -4.09
C ASN A 80 -22.46 5.61 -3.05
N SER A 81 -21.21 5.46 -3.45
CA SER A 81 -20.04 5.46 -2.58
C SER A 81 -19.60 6.86 -2.17
N TYR A 82 -19.93 7.90 -2.95
CA TYR A 82 -19.33 9.24 -2.81
C TYR A 82 -19.54 9.85 -1.43
N GLU A 83 -20.78 9.87 -0.93
CA GLU A 83 -21.07 10.45 0.38
C GLU A 83 -20.29 9.76 1.50
N THR A 84 -20.23 8.42 1.48
CA THR A 84 -19.51 7.63 2.47
C THR A 84 -18.00 7.81 2.35
N TRP A 85 -17.49 7.95 1.13
CA TRP A 85 -16.09 8.28 0.90
C TRP A 85 -15.71 9.65 1.47
N PHE A 86 -16.47 10.70 1.17
CA PHE A 86 -16.15 12.04 1.69
C PHE A 86 -16.24 12.10 3.22
N LYS A 87 -17.24 11.43 3.81
CA LYS A 87 -17.31 11.26 5.28
C LYS A 87 -16.07 10.52 5.83
N PHE A 88 -15.65 9.45 5.17
CA PHE A 88 -14.46 8.68 5.54
C PHE A 88 -13.18 9.51 5.44
N ARG A 89 -12.89 10.11 4.28
CA ARG A 89 -11.71 10.96 4.04
C ARG A 89 -11.65 12.12 5.02
N ASN A 90 -12.78 12.77 5.29
CA ASN A 90 -12.83 13.92 6.20
C ASN A 90 -12.41 13.58 7.65
N LEU A 91 -12.66 12.35 8.11
CA LEU A 91 -12.16 11.90 9.42
C LEU A 91 -10.63 11.96 9.51
N PHE A 92 -9.95 11.70 8.40
CA PHE A 92 -8.48 11.71 8.30
C PHE A 92 -7.90 13.09 8.00
N SER A 93 -8.70 14.16 7.95
CA SER A 93 -8.20 15.53 7.74
C SER A 93 -7.04 15.94 8.68
N PRO A 94 -6.97 15.52 9.97
CA PRO A 94 -5.82 15.84 10.82
C PRO A 94 -4.50 15.19 10.37
N MET A 95 -4.57 14.14 9.55
CA MET A 95 -3.43 13.36 9.06
C MET A 95 -3.20 13.53 7.55
N GLU A 96 -3.99 14.35 6.85
CA GLU A 96 -4.02 14.39 5.38
C GLU A 96 -2.64 14.64 4.75
N LYS A 97 -1.78 15.44 5.41
CA LYS A 97 -0.41 15.75 4.94
C LYS A 97 0.58 14.58 5.04
N ILE A 98 0.28 13.60 5.90
CA ILE A 98 1.12 12.42 6.12
C ILE A 98 0.51 11.14 5.52
N ILE A 99 -0.66 11.25 4.88
CA ILE A 99 -1.28 10.15 4.14
C ILE A 99 -0.87 10.24 2.68
N ASP A 100 0.01 9.33 2.27
CA ASP A 100 0.42 9.22 0.86
C ASP A 100 -0.60 8.48 0.02
N PHE A 101 -1.31 7.50 0.61
CA PHE A 101 -2.25 6.68 -0.14
C PHE A 101 -3.54 6.41 0.59
N TYR A 102 -4.61 6.32 -0.18
CA TYR A 102 -5.82 5.60 0.16
C TYR A 102 -5.82 4.30 -0.63
N LEU A 103 -5.75 3.17 0.08
CA LEU A 103 -5.73 1.84 -0.52
C LEU A 103 -7.14 1.36 -0.81
N PHE A 104 -7.48 1.31 -2.09
CA PHE A 104 -8.68 0.72 -2.67
C PHE A 104 -8.41 -0.72 -3.09
N GLN A 105 -8.27 -1.62 -2.11
CA GLN A 105 -8.25 -3.05 -2.39
C GLN A 105 -9.64 -3.50 -2.83
N LEU A 106 -9.73 -4.07 -4.04
CA LEU A 106 -10.97 -4.54 -4.65
C LEU A 106 -11.20 -6.03 -4.33
N PRO A 107 -12.45 -6.51 -4.30
CA PRO A 107 -12.72 -7.94 -4.12
C PRO A 107 -12.30 -8.75 -5.37
N PRO A 108 -12.01 -10.06 -5.24
CA PRO A 108 -11.68 -10.93 -6.38
C PRO A 108 -12.77 -10.95 -7.48
N SER A 109 -14.03 -10.72 -7.13
CA SER A 109 -15.14 -10.61 -8.10
C SER A 109 -15.17 -9.29 -8.88
N PHE A 110 -14.21 -8.39 -8.64
CA PHE A 110 -14.01 -7.17 -9.37
C PHE A 110 -13.03 -7.39 -10.53
N SER A 111 -13.55 -7.92 -11.63
CA SER A 111 -12.78 -8.09 -12.86
C SER A 111 -12.49 -6.75 -13.54
N CYS A 112 -11.36 -6.66 -14.25
CA CYS A 112 -10.92 -5.48 -15.03
C CYS A 112 -11.70 -5.27 -16.34
N ARG A 113 -13.01 -5.52 -16.32
CA ARG A 113 -13.90 -5.22 -17.45
C ARG A 113 -14.03 -3.71 -17.63
N GLU A 114 -14.26 -3.28 -18.85
CA GLU A 114 -14.37 -1.86 -19.23
C GLU A 114 -15.34 -1.05 -18.34
N GLU A 115 -16.51 -1.61 -18.01
CA GLU A 115 -17.46 -0.97 -17.10
C GLU A 115 -16.89 -0.74 -15.68
N MET A 116 -16.10 -1.69 -15.19
CA MET A 116 -15.50 -1.63 -13.87
C MET A 116 -14.34 -0.63 -13.82
N LEU A 117 -13.53 -0.55 -14.89
CA LEU A 117 -12.47 0.46 -15.04
C LEU A 117 -13.07 1.88 -15.09
N ARG A 118 -14.15 2.07 -15.86
CA ARG A 118 -14.90 3.35 -15.87
C ARG A 118 -15.44 3.76 -14.50
N ARG A 119 -15.77 2.81 -13.62
CA ARG A 119 -16.18 3.16 -12.25
C ARG A 119 -15.01 3.74 -11.46
N ILE A 120 -13.81 3.18 -11.62
CA ILE A 120 -12.60 3.71 -11.00
C ILE A 120 -12.30 5.11 -11.54
N GLU A 121 -12.34 5.30 -12.86
CA GLU A 121 -12.14 6.62 -13.50
C GLU A 121 -13.11 7.69 -12.98
N ARG A 122 -14.41 7.37 -12.93
CA ARG A 122 -15.42 8.31 -12.42
C ARG A 122 -15.22 8.61 -10.93
N PHE A 123 -14.86 7.60 -10.16
CA PHE A 123 -14.59 7.78 -8.75
C PHE A 123 -13.35 8.64 -8.53
N GLU A 124 -12.29 8.41 -9.30
CA GLU A 124 -11.11 9.27 -9.29
C GLU A 124 -11.45 10.69 -9.69
N GLY A 125 -12.08 10.90 -10.86
CA GLY A 125 -12.48 12.24 -11.31
C GLY A 125 -13.42 12.98 -10.35
N LYS A 126 -14.15 12.26 -9.48
CA LYS A 126 -14.99 12.87 -8.44
C LYS A 126 -14.20 13.21 -7.16
N THR A 127 -13.12 12.50 -6.88
CA THR A 127 -12.40 12.58 -5.60
C THR A 127 -11.04 13.24 -5.68
N GLU A 128 -10.48 13.35 -6.89
CA GLU A 128 -9.24 14.04 -7.24
C GLU A 128 -8.09 13.60 -6.34
N LEU A 129 -7.91 12.28 -6.19
CA LEU A 129 -6.82 11.72 -5.39
C LEU A 129 -5.52 11.61 -6.19
N GLY A 130 -5.61 11.49 -7.52
CA GLY A 130 -4.51 11.21 -8.43
C GLY A 130 -3.69 10.00 -7.94
N GLU A 131 -2.38 10.18 -7.86
CA GLU A 131 -1.45 9.12 -7.43
C GLU A 131 -1.74 8.59 -6.02
N ARG A 132 -2.48 9.33 -5.18
CA ARG A 132 -2.88 8.89 -3.83
C ARG A 132 -3.96 7.82 -3.86
N MET A 133 -4.64 7.61 -4.99
CA MET A 133 -5.55 6.47 -5.16
C MET A 133 -4.73 5.22 -5.49
N ALA A 134 -4.46 4.40 -4.47
CA ALA A 134 -3.77 3.13 -4.65
C ALA A 134 -4.78 2.01 -4.89
N VAL A 135 -4.85 1.44 -6.10
CA VAL A 135 -5.81 0.40 -6.47
C VAL A 135 -5.12 -0.97 -6.51
N GLU A 136 -5.67 -1.92 -5.76
CA GLU A 136 -5.23 -3.32 -5.77
C GLU A 136 -6.32 -4.21 -6.33
N PHE A 137 -6.06 -4.79 -7.49
CA PHE A 137 -6.87 -5.89 -8.03
C PHE A 137 -6.51 -7.20 -7.32
N ARG A 138 -7.48 -8.09 -7.18
CA ARG A 138 -7.31 -9.43 -6.60
C ARG A 138 -7.59 -10.55 -7.60
N ASP A 139 -7.83 -10.19 -8.85
CA ASP A 139 -8.02 -11.12 -9.97
C ASP A 139 -6.76 -11.04 -10.85
N PRO A 140 -5.95 -12.11 -10.93
CA PRO A 140 -4.72 -12.12 -11.73
C PRO A 140 -4.92 -11.83 -13.22
N SER A 141 -6.13 -11.98 -13.77
CA SER A 141 -6.42 -11.56 -15.15
C SER A 141 -6.21 -10.04 -15.36
N CYS A 142 -6.25 -9.25 -14.29
CA CYS A 142 -5.98 -7.82 -14.29
C CYS A 142 -4.47 -7.50 -14.37
N TYR A 143 -3.58 -8.46 -14.14
CA TYR A 143 -2.13 -8.23 -14.06
C TYR A 143 -1.50 -8.26 -15.45
N ASN A 144 -1.68 -7.20 -16.22
CA ASN A 144 -1.18 -7.10 -17.59
C ASN A 144 -0.88 -5.65 -18.01
N ASN A 145 -0.17 -5.49 -19.13
CA ASN A 145 0.27 -4.19 -19.63
C ASN A 145 -0.88 -3.25 -20.05
N SER A 146 -2.04 -3.78 -20.43
CA SER A 146 -3.19 -2.93 -20.77
C SER A 146 -3.74 -2.22 -19.54
N ILE A 147 -3.78 -2.91 -18.40
CA ILE A 147 -4.20 -2.32 -17.12
C ILE A 147 -3.14 -1.34 -16.59
N LEU A 148 -1.85 -1.64 -16.78
CA LEU A 148 -0.78 -0.69 -16.46
C LEU A 148 -0.95 0.62 -17.21
N LYS A 149 -1.06 0.57 -18.55
CA LYS A 149 -1.25 1.76 -19.38
C LYS A 149 -2.51 2.56 -19.02
N TRP A 150 -3.62 1.85 -18.78
CA TRP A 150 -4.85 2.49 -18.33
C TRP A 150 -4.64 3.26 -17.02
N ALA A 151 -3.95 2.69 -16.04
CA ALA A 151 -3.71 3.38 -14.77
C ALA A 151 -2.76 4.59 -14.93
N GLU A 152 -1.75 4.49 -15.81
CA GLU A 152 -0.88 5.61 -16.18
C GLU A 152 -1.67 6.76 -16.80
N GLU A 153 -2.62 6.47 -17.70
CA GLU A 153 -3.49 7.47 -18.34
C GLU A 153 -4.44 8.13 -17.35
N VAL A 154 -4.99 7.37 -16.40
CA VAL A 154 -5.88 7.90 -15.35
C VAL A 154 -5.09 8.65 -14.27
N GLY A 155 -3.80 8.36 -14.10
CA GLY A 155 -2.92 8.98 -13.11
C GLY A 155 -3.08 8.42 -11.69
N ILE A 156 -3.44 7.14 -11.56
CA ILE A 156 -3.62 6.45 -10.27
C ILE A 156 -2.52 5.41 -10.03
N THR A 157 -2.25 5.11 -8.76
CA THR A 157 -1.22 4.12 -8.40
C THR A 157 -1.81 2.72 -8.39
N LEU A 158 -1.30 1.84 -9.25
CA LEU A 158 -1.52 0.40 -9.12
C LEU A 158 -0.65 -0.17 -8.00
N VAL A 159 -1.27 -0.99 -7.17
CA VAL A 159 -0.59 -1.74 -6.13
C VAL A 159 0.12 -2.94 -6.77
N SER A 160 1.44 -2.94 -6.67
CA SER A 160 2.27 -4.13 -6.90
C SER A 160 1.99 -5.16 -5.81
N VAL A 161 1.97 -6.44 -6.19
CA VAL A 161 1.63 -7.54 -5.28
C VAL A 161 2.65 -8.66 -5.40
N ASP A 162 2.96 -9.27 -4.25
CA ASP A 162 3.58 -10.59 -4.17
C ASP A 162 2.69 -11.46 -3.27
N SER A 163 2.06 -12.46 -3.88
CA SER A 163 1.08 -13.33 -3.24
C SER A 163 1.24 -14.78 -3.73
N PRO A 164 0.50 -15.76 -3.16
CA PRO A 164 0.53 -17.13 -3.67
C PRO A 164 -0.03 -17.28 -5.08
N GLU A 165 -0.83 -16.33 -5.53
CA GLU A 165 -1.45 -16.36 -6.86
C GLU A 165 -0.57 -15.74 -7.94
N ALA A 166 0.19 -14.69 -7.59
CA ALA A 166 1.09 -14.02 -8.53
C ALA A 166 2.08 -13.08 -7.83
N THR A 167 3.20 -12.84 -8.51
CA THR A 167 4.04 -11.67 -8.29
C THR A 167 3.90 -10.73 -9.48
N TRP A 168 3.38 -9.52 -9.24
CA TRP A 168 3.22 -8.47 -10.25
C TRP A 168 3.76 -7.15 -9.72
N ILE A 169 4.90 -6.72 -10.26
CA ILE A 169 5.60 -5.49 -9.86
C ILE A 169 5.54 -4.51 -11.01
N VAL A 170 4.88 -3.38 -10.78
CA VAL A 170 4.61 -2.35 -11.78
C VAL A 170 4.70 -0.96 -11.16
N ARG A 171 5.00 0.02 -12.02
CA ARG A 171 5.02 1.44 -11.67
C ARG A 171 4.14 2.20 -12.65
N SER A 172 2.95 2.59 -12.20
CA SER A 172 1.98 3.40 -12.98
C SER A 172 2.11 4.90 -12.74
N THR A 173 2.83 5.31 -11.68
CA THR A 173 3.00 6.71 -11.27
C THR A 173 4.46 7.00 -10.90
N SER A 174 4.74 8.13 -10.26
CA SER A 174 6.06 8.41 -9.66
C SER A 174 6.48 7.37 -8.60
N SER A 175 5.51 6.62 -8.04
CA SER A 175 5.70 5.79 -6.87
C SER A 175 5.39 4.31 -7.15
N ILE A 176 6.05 3.42 -6.40
CA ILE A 176 5.66 2.01 -6.30
C ILE A 176 5.03 1.78 -4.93
N TYR A 177 3.84 1.17 -4.91
CA TYR A 177 3.19 0.64 -3.73
C TYR A 177 3.22 -0.89 -3.81
N LEU A 178 4.05 -1.55 -3.03
CA LEU A 178 4.19 -3.01 -3.01
C LEU A 178 3.58 -3.61 -1.73
N ARG A 179 2.68 -4.57 -1.90
CA ARG A 179 2.13 -5.38 -0.80
C ARG A 179 2.66 -6.81 -0.86
N LEU A 180 3.20 -7.26 0.27
CA LEU A 180 3.78 -8.58 0.41
C LEU A 180 2.84 -9.45 1.26
N HIS A 181 2.19 -10.40 0.60
CA HIS A 181 1.17 -11.27 1.17
C HIS A 181 1.67 -12.68 1.50
N GLY A 182 2.90 -13.01 1.10
CA GLY A 182 3.47 -14.36 1.18
C GLY A 182 3.28 -15.15 -0.11
N ARG A 183 4.11 -16.18 -0.35
CA ARG A 183 4.09 -16.98 -1.60
C ARG A 183 3.55 -18.39 -1.43
N SER A 184 3.74 -19.00 -0.27
CA SER A 184 3.26 -20.36 0.00
C SER A 184 1.77 -20.38 0.32
N GLU A 185 1.34 -19.47 1.19
CA GLU A 185 -0.02 -19.35 1.68
C GLU A 185 -0.31 -17.89 2.00
N TRP A 186 -1.57 -17.49 1.84
CA TRP A 186 -2.00 -16.13 2.13
C TRP A 186 -1.69 -15.79 3.58
N TYR A 187 -0.90 -14.74 3.76
CA TYR A 187 -0.48 -14.15 5.03
C TYR A 187 0.40 -15.05 5.90
N PHE A 188 0.73 -16.26 5.44
CA PHE A 188 1.52 -17.24 6.17
C PHE A 188 2.76 -17.64 5.36
N HIS A 189 3.76 -16.78 5.43
CA HIS A 189 5.03 -16.98 4.75
C HIS A 189 6.12 -16.14 5.41
N ASN A 190 7.28 -16.72 5.67
CA ASN A 190 8.47 -15.99 6.07
C ASN A 190 9.34 -15.79 4.83
N TYR A 191 9.42 -14.57 4.32
CA TYR A 191 10.23 -14.29 3.14
C TYR A 191 11.71 -14.53 3.43
N THR A 192 12.40 -15.22 2.53
CA THR A 192 13.85 -15.36 2.64
C THR A 192 14.55 -14.06 2.22
N TYR A 193 15.82 -13.93 2.59
CA TYR A 193 16.64 -12.79 2.17
C TYR A 193 16.71 -12.69 0.64
N GLU A 194 16.88 -13.82 -0.05
CA GLU A 194 16.99 -13.89 -1.51
C GLU A 194 15.69 -13.44 -2.19
N GLU A 195 14.53 -13.78 -1.61
CA GLU A 195 13.24 -13.35 -2.13
C GLU A 195 13.06 -11.83 -1.99
N LEU A 196 13.37 -11.28 -0.82
CA LEU A 196 13.34 -9.83 -0.60
C LEU A 196 14.34 -9.12 -1.50
N HIS A 197 15.53 -9.70 -1.71
CA HIS A 197 16.56 -9.18 -2.61
C HIS A 197 16.10 -9.14 -4.06
N ASP A 198 15.47 -10.21 -4.57
CA ASP A 198 14.91 -10.22 -5.92
C ASP A 198 13.77 -9.19 -6.08
N LEU A 199 12.91 -9.05 -5.06
CA LEU A 199 11.85 -8.04 -5.04
C LEU A 199 12.43 -6.62 -5.08
N ALA A 200 13.43 -6.33 -4.25
CA ALA A 200 14.10 -5.04 -4.24
C ALA A 200 14.71 -4.73 -5.62
N ARG A 201 15.48 -5.66 -6.19
CA ARG A 201 16.04 -5.51 -7.54
C ARG A 201 14.99 -5.11 -8.57
N LYS A 202 13.89 -5.87 -8.66
CA LYS A 202 12.78 -5.61 -9.60
C LYS A 202 12.12 -4.25 -9.37
N VAL A 203 11.94 -3.84 -8.12
CA VAL A 203 11.36 -2.52 -7.79
C VAL A 203 12.28 -1.39 -8.24
N PHE A 204 13.59 -1.50 -8.00
CA PHE A 204 14.54 -0.46 -8.38
C PHE A 204 14.78 -0.39 -9.90
N GLU A 205 14.69 -1.50 -10.63
CA GLU A 205 14.77 -1.54 -12.11
C GLU A 205 13.68 -0.68 -12.77
N LEU A 206 12.55 -0.46 -12.10
CA LEU A 206 11.47 0.40 -12.58
C LEU A 206 11.75 1.90 -12.36
N MET A 207 12.85 2.26 -11.70
CA MET A 207 13.28 3.64 -11.41
C MET A 207 12.18 4.55 -10.82
N PRO A 208 11.53 4.16 -9.70
CA PRO A 208 10.57 5.02 -9.02
C PRO A 208 11.25 6.21 -8.34
N GLU A 209 10.50 7.27 -8.06
CA GLU A 209 10.94 8.35 -7.16
C GLU A 209 10.70 7.98 -5.68
N ARG A 210 9.63 7.21 -5.41
CA ARG A 210 9.25 6.77 -4.07
C ARG A 210 8.84 5.30 -4.06
N ILE A 211 9.29 4.58 -3.06
CA ILE A 211 8.99 3.16 -2.86
C ILE A 211 8.27 3.01 -1.52
N TYR A 212 7.11 2.37 -1.55
CA TYR A 212 6.35 1.98 -0.37
C TYR A 212 6.20 0.46 -0.35
N VAL A 213 6.60 -0.19 0.74
CA VAL A 213 6.50 -1.63 0.91
C VAL A 213 5.74 -1.93 2.20
N PHE A 214 4.63 -2.64 2.09
CA PHE A 214 3.81 -3.04 3.23
C PHE A 214 3.73 -4.55 3.35
N PHE A 215 4.19 -5.06 4.49
CA PHE A 215 4.16 -6.48 4.83
C PHE A 215 2.83 -6.85 5.48
N ASN A 216 2.16 -7.85 4.92
CA ASN A 216 0.86 -8.36 5.37
C ASN A 216 0.90 -9.88 5.57
N ASN A 217 2.08 -10.43 5.93
CA ASN A 217 2.36 -11.83 6.22
C ASN A 217 2.37 -12.14 7.73
N ASP A 218 1.41 -11.53 8.43
CA ASP A 218 1.06 -11.74 9.84
C ASP A 218 2.23 -11.93 10.82
N HIS A 219 2.62 -13.18 11.07
CA HIS A 219 3.57 -13.51 12.13
C HIS A 219 4.98 -12.95 11.89
N TRP A 220 5.46 -12.97 10.64
CA TRP A 220 6.83 -12.57 10.29
C TRP A 220 6.96 -11.13 9.79
N MET A 221 5.84 -10.40 9.70
CA MET A 221 5.80 -9.13 9.00
C MET A 221 6.80 -8.10 9.53
N LEU A 222 7.02 -8.01 10.85
CA LEU A 222 7.93 -7.03 11.43
C LEU A 222 9.40 -7.33 11.06
N GLU A 223 9.84 -8.57 11.25
CA GLU A 223 11.23 -8.94 10.97
C GLU A 223 11.52 -8.93 9.47
N ASN A 224 10.56 -9.31 8.63
CA ASN A 224 10.68 -9.19 7.18
C ASN A 224 10.73 -7.72 6.74
N ALA A 225 9.91 -6.86 7.35
CA ALA A 225 9.93 -5.42 7.10
C ALA A 225 11.27 -4.77 7.48
N LYS A 226 11.84 -5.12 8.63
CA LYS A 226 13.18 -4.64 9.03
C LYS A 226 14.27 -5.13 8.06
N THR A 227 14.22 -6.39 7.67
CA THR A 227 15.16 -6.97 6.69
C THR A 227 15.07 -6.23 5.35
N ALA A 228 13.85 -5.97 4.85
CA ALA A 228 13.65 -5.19 3.64
C ALA A 228 14.10 -3.73 3.80
N MET A 229 13.85 -3.07 4.93
CA MET A 229 14.32 -1.70 5.16
C MET A 229 15.84 -1.58 4.99
N ASN A 230 16.60 -2.52 5.57
CA ASN A 230 18.05 -2.56 5.43
C ASN A 230 18.47 -2.79 3.99
N LEU A 231 17.90 -3.81 3.35
CA LEU A 231 18.18 -4.18 1.97
C LEU A 231 17.90 -3.03 0.98
N PHE A 232 16.72 -2.39 1.06
CA PHE A 232 16.38 -1.27 0.18
C PHE A 232 17.30 -0.06 0.43
N SER A 233 17.79 0.13 1.66
CA SER A 233 18.81 1.14 1.98
C SER A 233 20.17 0.82 1.35
N GLU A 234 20.56 -0.45 1.31
CA GLU A 234 21.77 -0.92 0.61
C GLU A 234 21.67 -0.69 -0.90
N TYR A 235 20.53 -1.01 -1.52
CA TYR A 235 20.25 -0.71 -2.93
C TYR A 235 20.28 0.79 -3.24
N ARG A 236 19.81 1.61 -2.30
CA ARG A 236 19.86 3.06 -2.43
C ARG A 236 21.29 3.57 -2.37
N THR A 237 22.14 3.01 -1.51
CA THR A 237 23.51 3.49 -1.29
C THR A 237 24.51 2.96 -2.31
N SER A 238 24.41 1.68 -2.65
CA SER A 238 25.16 1.03 -3.71
C SER A 238 24.87 1.72 -5.03
N SER A 239 25.91 2.22 -5.71
CA SER A 239 25.75 2.66 -7.09
C SER A 239 25.16 1.46 -7.85
N PHE A 240 24.07 1.66 -8.60
CA PHE A 240 23.65 0.73 -9.65
C PHE A 240 24.75 0.69 -10.72
N ASN A 241 25.88 0.08 -10.35
CA ASN A 241 27.03 -0.24 -11.17
C ASN A 241 27.12 -1.76 -11.09
N ASN A 242 26.29 -2.44 -11.88
CA ASN A 242 26.67 -3.73 -12.45
C ASN A 242 25.70 -4.11 -13.58
N LYS A 243 26.24 -3.91 -14.80
CA LYS A 243 25.84 -4.46 -16.11
C LYS A 243 24.64 -3.85 -16.81
#